data_AF-A0A968BS23-F1
#
_entry.id   AF-A0A968BS23-F1
#
_cell.length_a   1.000
_cell.length_b   1.000
_cell.length_c   1.000
_cell.angle_alpha   90.00
_cell.angle_beta   90.00
_cell.angle_gamma   90.00
#
_symmetry.space_group_name_H-M   'P 1'
#
loop_
_entity.id
_entity.type
_entity.pdbx_description
1 polymer ?
#
loop_
_entity_poly.entity_id
_entity_poly.type
_entity_poly.pdbx_seq_one_letter_code
_entity_poly.pdbx_strand_id
1 'polypeptide(L)' 'YLLRTLGARNPSSLRICTLLSKPSRREVEIPLDYIGFEIPNEFVLGYGLDLDEKYRNLPYVAVLKKEYYAGLPE' A
#
# COMPACT_ATOMS: atom_id res chain seq x y z
N TYR A 1 -2.53 -1.85 -15.12
CA TYR A 1 -3.80 -1.24 -15.59
C TYR A 1 -3.87 0.27 -15.34
N LEU A 2 -3.73 0.75 -14.09
CA LEU A 2 -3.89 2.17 -13.74
C LEU A 2 -2.96 3.12 -14.51
N LEU A 3 -1.64 2.89 -14.47
CA LEU A 3 -0.66 3.73 -15.20
C LEU A 3 -0.95 3.82 -16.69
N ARG A 4 -1.32 2.70 -17.33
CA ARG A 4 -1.71 2.66 -18.74
C ARG A 4 -2.96 3.50 -19.01
N THR A 5 -3.97 3.39 -18.15
CA THR A 5 -5.25 4.11 -18.30
C THR A 5 -5.08 5.61 -18.10
N LEU A 6 -4.27 6.02 -17.12
CA LEU A 6 -3.96 7.44 -16.88
C LEU A 6 -3.05 7.99 -17.97
N GLY A 7 -2.04 7.23 -18.39
CA GLY A 7 -1.11 7.61 -19.46
C GLY A 7 -1.79 7.80 -20.83
N ALA A 8 -2.83 7.03 -21.13
CA ALA A 8 -3.62 7.19 -22.36
C ALA A 8 -4.33 8.55 -22.49
N ARG A 9 -4.44 9.31 -21.39
CA ARG A 9 -5.00 10.68 -21.38
C ARG A 9 -3.97 11.76 -21.71
N ASN A 10 -2.74 11.37 -22.05
CA ASN A 10 -1.65 12.25 -22.43
C ASN A 10 -1.33 13.35 -21.38
N PRO A 11 -1.13 13.01 -20.09
CA PRO A 11 -0.72 13.98 -19.09
C PRO A 11 0.67 14.54 -19.40
N SER A 12 0.97 15.77 -18.98
CA SER A 12 2.32 16.35 -19.11
C SER A 12 3.39 15.56 -18.34
N SER A 13 2.99 14.92 -17.25
CA SER A 13 3.81 13.97 -16.49
C SER A 13 2.92 13.02 -15.68
N LEU A 14 3.44 11.83 -15.37
CA LEU A 14 2.79 10.85 -14.50
C LEU A 14 3.85 10.25 -13.57
N ARG A 15 3.60 10.32 -12.26
CA ARG A 15 4.51 9.82 -11.21
C ARG A 15 3.72 9.08 -10.14
N ILE A 16 4.38 8.16 -9.43
CA ILE A 16 3.80 7.39 -8.33
C ILE A 16 4.41 7.84 -7.00
N CYS A 17 3.55 8.17 -6.05
CA CYS A 17 3.90 8.38 -4.66
C CYS A 17 3.16 7.36 -3.80
N THR A 18 3.88 6.71 -2.88
CA THR A 18 3.29 5.82 -1.87
C THR A 18 3.82 6.17 -0.48
N LEU A 19 2.94 6.07 0.52
CA LEU A 19 3.36 6.18 1.91
C LEU A 19 4.17 4.93 2.34
N LEU A 20 3.67 3.74 2.00
CA LEU A 20 4.26 2.46 2.41
C LEU A 20 4.57 1.62 1.16
N SER A 21 5.78 1.10 1.10
CA SER A 21 6.24 0.16 0.06
C SER A 21 6.65 -1.15 0.72
N LYS A 22 6.23 -2.29 0.15
CA LYS A 22 6.67 -3.64 0.54
C LYS A 22 7.46 -4.25 -0.61
N PRO A 23 8.78 -3.98 -0.75
CA PRO A 23 9.56 -4.47 -1.88
C PRO A 23 9.49 -5.99 -2.05
N SER A 24 9.44 -6.74 -0.95
CA SER A 24 9.38 -8.21 -0.96
C SER A 24 8.07 -8.80 -1.50
N ARG A 25 6.99 -8.01 -1.61
CA ARG A 25 5.70 -8.43 -2.20
C ARG A 25 5.53 -7.96 -3.65
N ARG A 26 6.59 -7.42 -4.28
CA ARG A 26 6.48 -6.88 -5.63
C ARG A 26 6.49 -8.01 -6.67
N GLU A 27 5.35 -8.23 -7.30
CA GLU A 27 5.23 -9.20 -8.42
C GLU A 27 5.64 -8.60 -9.77
N VAL A 28 5.49 -7.28 -9.92
CA VAL A 28 5.79 -6.56 -11.15
C VAL A 28 6.57 -5.31 -10.82
N GLU A 29 7.62 -5.07 -11.59
CA GLU A 29 8.41 -3.86 -11.47
C GLU A 29 7.58 -2.64 -11.90
N ILE A 30 7.45 -1.66 -10.99
CA ILE A 30 6.79 -0.38 -11.24
C ILE A 30 7.71 0.76 -10.78
N PRO A 31 7.79 1.85 -11.55
CA PRO A 31 8.58 3.00 -11.16
C PRO A 31 7.88 3.74 -10.01
N LEU A 32 8.43 3.66 -8.80
CA LEU A 32 8.00 4.46 -7.66
C LEU A 32 8.90 5.69 -7.57
N ASP A 33 8.35 6.87 -7.85
CA ASP A 33 9.09 8.13 -7.83
C ASP A 33 9.27 8.66 -6.40
N TYR A 34 8.30 8.39 -5.53
CA TYR A 34 8.31 8.86 -4.14
C TYR A 34 7.86 7.75 -3.20
N ILE A 35 8.67 7.46 -2.19
CA ILE A 35 8.40 6.46 -1.15
C ILE A 35 8.51 7.16 0.21
N GLY A 36 7.48 7.06 1.03
CA GLY A 36 7.54 7.49 2.42
C GLY A 36 8.39 6.54 3.26
N PHE A 37 8.00 5.27 3.31
CA PHE A 37 8.66 4.22 4.08
C PHE A 37 8.66 2.89 3.34
N GLU A 38 9.79 2.18 3.37
CA GLU A 38 9.83 0.76 3.07
C GLU A 38 9.57 -0.05 4.35
N ILE A 39 8.66 -1.01 4.28
CA ILE A 39 8.23 -1.80 5.43
C ILE A 39 8.32 -3.30 5.12
N PRO A 40 8.50 -4.16 6.15
CA PRO A 40 8.45 -5.60 5.98
C PRO A 40 7.06 -6.08 5.52
N ASN A 41 7.00 -7.36 5.14
CA ASN A 41 5.74 -7.99 4.75
C ASN A 41 4.85 -8.31 5.97
N GLU A 42 4.28 -7.27 6.58
CA GLU A 42 3.40 -7.35 7.74
C GLU A 42 2.01 -6.77 7.42
N PHE A 43 0.95 -7.30 8.02
CA PHE A 43 -0.38 -6.72 7.85
C PHE A 43 -0.47 -5.42 8.66
N VAL A 44 -0.69 -4.29 7.98
CA VAL A 44 -0.67 -2.95 8.59
C VAL A 44 -2.03 -2.26 8.52
N LEU A 45 -2.36 -1.51 9.56
CA LEU A 45 -3.64 -0.81 9.78
C LEU A 45 -3.36 0.66 10.11
N GLY A 46 -4.41 1.48 10.09
CA GLY A 46 -4.32 2.87 10.52
C GLY A 46 -3.88 3.81 9.43
N TYR A 47 -4.03 5.11 9.67
CA TYR A 47 -3.67 6.15 8.70
C TYR A 47 -4.31 5.94 7.31
N GLY A 48 -5.58 5.55 7.29
CA GLY A 48 -6.36 5.22 6.10
C GLY A 48 -6.42 3.72 5.74
N LEU A 49 -5.50 2.90 6.26
CA LEU A 49 -5.50 1.45 6.10
C LEU A 49 -6.47 0.79 7.08
N ASP A 50 -7.12 -0.30 6.64
CA ASP A 50 -8.22 -0.90 7.39
C ASP A 50 -8.12 -2.42 7.55
N LEU A 51 -8.95 -2.90 8.47
CA LEU A 51 -9.43 -4.28 8.53
C LEU A 51 -10.93 -4.22 8.72
N ASP A 52 -11.71 -4.72 7.75
CA ASP A 52 -13.18 -4.71 7.81
C ASP A 52 -13.71 -3.29 8.06
N GLU A 53 -13.20 -2.30 7.30
CA GLU A 53 -13.52 -0.87 7.40
C GLU A 53 -13.14 -0.19 8.73
N LYS A 54 -12.55 -0.92 9.68
CA LYS A 54 -12.15 -0.39 10.98
C LYS A 54 -10.72 0.14 10.94
N TYR A 55 -10.37 0.93 11.95
CA TYR A 55 -9.02 1.42 12.24
C TYR A 55 -8.44 2.48 11.29
N ARG A 56 -9.10 2.82 10.18
CA ARG A 56 -8.65 3.88 9.23
C ARG A 56 -8.28 5.20 9.92
N ASN A 57 -8.98 5.54 11.01
CA ASN A 57 -8.86 6.81 11.73
C ASN A 57 -7.72 6.85 12.76
N LEU A 58 -6.97 5.75 12.96
CA LEU A 58 -5.81 5.78 13.85
C LEU A 58 -4.75 6.76 13.31
N PRO A 59 -4.18 7.63 14.15
CA PRO A 59 -3.21 8.65 13.71
C PRO A 59 -1.79 8.06 13.50
N TYR A 60 -1.66 6.74 13.49
CA TYR A 60 -0.41 6.00 13.32
C TYR A 60 -0.66 4.75 12.48
N VAL A 61 0.43 4.19 11.93
CA VAL A 61 0.44 2.88 11.27
C VAL A 61 0.80 1.82 12.32
N ALA A 62 0.00 0.76 12.40
CA ALA A 62 0.21 -0.35 13.35
C ALA A 62 0.25 -1.70 12.63
N VAL A 63 1.02 -2.65 13.17
CA VAL A 63 1.03 -4.04 12.72
C VAL A 63 -0.07 -4.81 13.45
N LEU A 64 -0.93 -5.48 12.70
CA LEU A 64 -1.93 -6.39 13.25
C LEU A 64 -1.22 -7.65 13.79
N LYS A 65 -1.58 -8.14 14.97
CA LYS A 65 -1.00 -9.40 15.47
C LYS A 65 -1.56 -10.57 14.65
N LYS A 66 -0.69 -11.53 14.32
CA LYS A 66 -1.03 -12.72 13.49
C LYS A 66 -2.27 -13.47 13.97
N GLU A 67 -2.48 -13.58 15.28
CA GLU A 67 -3.65 -14.25 15.87
C GLU A 67 -5.01 -13.69 15.40
N TYR A 68 -5.08 -12.43 14.95
CA TYR A 68 -6.32 -11.79 14.48
C TYR A 68 -6.59 -11.98 12.99
N TYR A 69 -5.64 -12.51 12.21
CA TYR A 69 -5.82 -12.71 10.76
C TYR A 69 -5.28 -14.04 10.23
N ALA A 70 -4.78 -14.92 11.11
CA ALA A 70 -4.29 -16.25 10.73
C ALA A 70 -5.34 -17.15 10.05
N GLY A 71 -6.62 -16.77 10.06
CA GLY A 71 -7.71 -17.45 9.35
C GLY A 71 -8.19 -16.76 8.07
N LEU A 72 -7.59 -15.63 7.66
CA LEU A 72 -7.95 -14.94 6.42
C LEU A 72 -7.06 -15.46 5.26
N PRO A 73 -7.59 -15.62 4.04
CA PRO A 73 -6.77 -15.90 2.86
C PRO A 73 -5.72 -14.79 2.65
N GLU A 74 -4.50 -15.17 2.23
CA GLU A 74 -3.36 -14.25 1.97
C GLU A 74 -3.55 -13.28 0.79
#